data_AF-A0A0R3WQZ7-F1
#
_entry.id   AF-A0A0R3WQZ7-F1
#
_cell.length_a   1.000
_cell.length_b   1.000
_cell.length_c   1.000
_cell.angle_alpha   90.00
_cell.angle_beta   90.00
_cell.angle_gamma   90.00
#
_symmetry.space_group_name_H-M   'P 1'
#
loop_
_entity.id
_entity.type
_entity.pdbx_description
1 polymer ?
#
loop_
_entity_poly.entity_id
_entity_poly.type
_entity_poly.pdbx_seq_one_letter_code
_entity_poly.pdbx_strand_id
1 'polypeptide(L)'
;MAEVEEKGSSFEALLDSCTILLRPRKRDKKNVDDIFNTLGDLFKLVVEEKPVLDSSICVINSYCTNVISDGQHNLPALKDLICMTLFEIDGVSCDSLPLGPLASKLIDYNFLSKLVSWSATGEFVPSNIKYFALQNLLLNFDFLISQAKQSLLFSTSILQPLLRLIVSCREFSEHLSEYLSRLLYTLSVLLCRDPILLEFSKQVSHDVTRDEYFIFSQLVPLLHLHGPSGTNAQDALLLILALSDRDAEVANYLTLRSDICPVLATGLSGHYSCLPKRIVSDASDGERSSKALRMHSADWHRISRSEWSKCEPLVRFLQTLDFCNLAIRV
;
A
#
# COMPACT_ATOMS: atom_id res chain seq x y z
N MET A 1 31.88 -1.56 17.28
CA MET A 1 31.26 -1.38 18.61
C MET A 1 31.07 0.10 18.92
N ALA A 2 32.12 0.93 18.91
CA ALA A 2 32.00 2.38 19.14
C ALA A 2 31.01 3.10 18.19
N GLU A 3 31.01 2.79 16.89
CA GLU A 3 30.11 3.42 15.90
C GLU A 3 28.63 2.99 16.08
N VAL A 4 28.38 1.81 16.67
CA VAL A 4 27.03 1.32 16.97
C VAL A 4 26.50 1.94 18.26
N GLU A 5 27.36 2.13 19.26
CA GLU A 5 27.02 2.83 20.51
C GLU A 5 26.75 4.32 20.26
N GLU A 6 27.53 4.97 19.40
CA GLU A 6 27.32 6.39 19.04
C GLU A 6 26.01 6.59 18.28
N LYS A 7 25.70 5.72 17.30
CA LYS A 7 24.40 5.73 16.61
C LYS A 7 23.24 5.42 17.55
N GLY A 8 23.42 4.50 18.50
CA GLY A 8 22.40 4.17 19.50
C GLY A 8 22.09 5.34 20.45
N SER A 9 23.11 6.07 20.90
CA SER A 9 22.96 7.27 21.73
C SER A 9 22.28 8.41 20.97
N SER A 10 22.67 8.64 19.72
CA SER A 10 22.02 9.63 18.84
C SER A 10 20.55 9.27 18.57
N PHE A 11 20.24 7.99 18.37
CA PHE A 11 18.88 7.51 18.16
C PHE A 11 17.99 7.73 19.39
N GLU A 12 18.48 7.43 20.60
CA GLU A 12 17.73 7.67 21.84
C GLU A 12 17.44 9.17 22.03
N ALA A 13 18.42 10.04 21.78
CA ALA A 13 18.21 11.48 21.85
C ALA A 13 17.13 11.98 20.86
N LEU A 14 17.10 11.44 19.64
CA LEU A 14 16.07 11.74 18.64
C LEU A 14 14.69 11.19 19.07
N LEU A 15 14.64 9.98 19.62
CA LEU A 15 13.41 9.35 20.08
C LEU A 15 12.79 10.11 21.27
N ASP A 16 13.63 10.55 22.21
CA ASP A 16 13.22 11.39 23.33
C ASP A 16 12.74 12.77 22.86
N SER A 17 13.45 13.38 21.90
CA SER A 17 13.04 14.64 21.28
C SER A 17 11.65 14.52 20.63
N CYS A 18 11.44 13.50 19.79
CA CYS A 18 10.14 13.21 19.19
C CYS A 18 9.06 12.99 20.26
N THR A 19 9.35 12.23 21.31
CA THR A 19 8.40 11.96 22.39
C THR A 19 8.01 13.22 23.16
N ILE A 20 8.95 14.15 23.37
CA ILE A 20 8.69 15.45 23.98
C ILE A 20 7.81 16.31 23.06
N LEU A 21 8.05 16.27 21.75
CA LEU A 21 7.26 17.03 20.77
C LEU A 21 5.82 16.50 20.64
N LEU A 22 5.59 15.21 20.88
CA LEU A 22 4.26 14.59 20.90
C LEU A 22 3.41 14.95 22.15
N ARG A 23 4.00 15.57 23.17
CA ARG A 23 3.26 16.06 24.35
C ARG A 23 2.21 17.11 23.97
N PRO A 24 1.14 17.31 24.76
CA PRO A 24 0.07 18.25 24.44
C PRO A 24 0.61 19.68 24.32
N ARG A 25 0.86 20.07 23.07
CA ARG A 25 1.20 21.43 22.61
C ARG A 25 0.12 21.87 21.63
N LYS A 26 0.08 23.17 21.34
CA LYS A 26 -0.72 23.72 20.25
C LYS A 26 -0.27 23.04 18.94
N ARG A 27 -1.19 22.42 18.21
CA ARG A 27 -0.91 21.67 16.97
C ARG A 27 -0.95 22.59 15.77
N ASP A 28 -0.06 23.58 15.75
CA ASP A 28 0.15 24.45 14.60
C ASP A 28 1.12 23.81 13.60
N LYS A 29 1.10 24.30 12.35
CA LYS A 29 1.86 23.72 11.24
C LYS A 29 3.34 23.56 11.55
N LYS A 30 3.97 24.56 12.17
CA LYS A 30 5.40 24.56 12.49
C LYS A 30 5.77 23.41 13.43
N ASN A 31 5.00 23.21 14.50
CA ASN A 31 5.25 22.11 15.44
C ASN A 31 5.10 20.73 14.76
N VAL A 32 4.15 20.61 13.83
CA VAL A 32 3.96 19.37 13.07
C VAL A 32 5.12 19.13 12.09
N ASP A 33 5.57 20.17 11.39
CA ASP A 33 6.76 20.12 10.53
C ASP A 33 8.01 19.68 11.32
N ASP A 34 8.26 20.29 12.49
CA ASP A 34 9.41 19.97 13.34
C ASP A 34 9.39 18.50 13.82
N ILE A 35 8.21 17.96 14.14
CA ILE A 35 8.02 16.54 14.48
C ILE A 35 8.43 15.66 13.31
N PHE A 36 7.91 15.92 12.11
CA PHE A 36 8.16 15.04 10.95
C PHE A 36 9.59 15.17 10.40
N ASN A 37 10.25 16.31 10.56
CA ASN A 37 11.67 16.45 10.27
C ASN A 37 12.51 15.55 11.19
N THR A 38 12.28 15.63 12.51
CA THR A 38 12.98 14.79 13.49
C THR A 38 12.65 13.31 13.29
N LEU A 39 11.40 13.00 12.93
CA LEU A 39 10.96 11.64 12.62
C LEU A 39 11.66 11.06 11.39
N GLY A 40 11.85 11.88 10.35
CA GLY A 40 12.53 11.47 9.12
C GLY A 40 13.97 11.02 9.39
N ASP A 41 14.70 11.79 10.21
CA ASP A 41 16.07 11.43 10.63
C ASP A 41 16.08 10.12 11.43
N LEU A 42 15.12 9.95 12.35
CA LEU A 42 14.97 8.74 13.15
C LEU A 42 14.68 7.51 12.28
N PHE A 43 13.75 7.60 11.34
CA PHE A 43 13.39 6.49 10.46
C PHE A 43 14.50 6.16 9.48
N LYS A 44 15.28 7.15 9.02
CA LYS A 44 16.45 6.90 8.18
C LYS A 44 17.48 6.00 8.87
N LEU A 45 17.73 6.22 10.16
CA LEU A 45 18.62 5.35 10.95
C LEU A 45 18.11 3.90 11.03
N VAL A 46 16.80 3.71 11.25
CA VAL A 46 16.17 2.38 11.32
C VAL A 46 16.16 1.66 9.96
N VAL A 47 15.93 2.40 8.88
CA VAL A 47 15.90 1.88 7.51
C VAL A 47 17.29 1.43 7.04
N GLU A 48 18.32 2.20 7.39
CA GLU A 48 19.70 1.90 6.97
C GLU A 48 20.32 0.74 7.76
N GLU A 49 19.77 0.42 8.93
CA GLU A 49 20.18 -0.67 9.82
C GLU A 49 20.09 -2.04 9.15
N LYS A 50 21.11 -2.87 9.35
CA LYS A 50 21.13 -4.25 8.86
C LYS A 50 20.47 -5.18 9.90
N PRO A 51 19.76 -6.23 9.48
CA PRO A 51 19.22 -7.22 10.40
C PRO A 51 20.36 -7.89 11.20
N VAL A 52 20.04 -8.34 12.42
CA VAL A 52 20.97 -9.13 13.21
C VAL A 52 21.13 -10.49 12.50
N LEU A 53 22.34 -10.77 12.01
CA LEU A 53 22.67 -12.05 11.39
C LEU A 53 22.69 -13.13 12.48
N ASP A 54 21.53 -13.73 12.76
CA ASP A 54 21.49 -15.03 13.40
C ASP A 54 21.46 -16.12 12.34
N SER A 55 22.39 -17.06 12.46
CA SER A 55 22.77 -18.04 11.43
C SER A 55 21.63 -18.92 10.90
N SER A 56 20.53 -19.01 11.64
CA SER A 56 19.34 -19.82 11.30
C SER A 56 18.31 -19.09 10.43
N ILE A 57 18.27 -17.76 10.44
CA ILE A 57 17.24 -16.95 9.73
C ILE A 57 17.76 -16.43 8.37
N CYS A 58 19.06 -16.61 8.13
CA CYS A 58 19.74 -16.29 6.87
C CYS A 58 19.10 -16.99 5.65
N VAL A 59 18.44 -18.14 5.84
CA VAL A 59 17.81 -18.90 4.76
C VAL A 59 16.55 -18.20 4.21
N ILE A 60 15.80 -17.45 5.03
CA ILE A 60 14.57 -16.79 4.56
C ILE A 60 14.91 -15.47 3.87
N ASN A 61 15.76 -14.64 4.48
CA ASN A 61 16.05 -13.30 3.97
C ASN A 61 17.04 -13.27 2.78
N SER A 62 18.01 -14.19 2.72
CA SER A 62 18.94 -14.28 1.58
C SER A 62 18.26 -14.75 0.30
N TYR A 63 17.19 -15.55 0.40
CA TYR A 63 16.49 -16.06 -0.77
C TYR A 63 15.50 -15.05 -1.35
N CYS A 64 14.80 -14.28 -0.51
CA CYS A 64 13.94 -13.18 -0.98
C CYS A 64 14.73 -12.08 -1.70
N THR A 65 16.01 -11.88 -1.35
CA THR A 65 16.89 -10.90 -2.01
C THR A 65 17.56 -11.44 -3.27
N ASN A 66 17.97 -12.71 -3.31
CA ASN A 66 18.64 -13.30 -4.49
C ASN A 66 17.70 -13.62 -5.67
N VAL A 67 16.40 -13.79 -5.43
CA VAL A 67 15.39 -13.97 -6.51
C VAL A 67 15.11 -12.65 -7.27
N ILE A 68 15.58 -11.51 -6.74
CA ILE A 68 15.50 -10.22 -7.43
C ILE A 68 16.55 -10.12 -8.57
N SER A 69 17.56 -10.99 -8.61
CA SER A 69 18.68 -10.86 -9.55
C SER A 69 18.83 -11.95 -10.63
N ASP A 70 18.28 -13.15 -10.49
CA ASP A 70 18.47 -14.20 -11.51
C ASP A 70 17.17 -14.93 -11.89
N GLY A 71 16.75 -14.70 -13.13
CA GLY A 71 15.48 -15.15 -13.69
C GLY A 71 15.42 -16.61 -14.14
N GLN A 72 16.28 -17.51 -13.68
CA GLN A 72 16.18 -18.95 -13.96
C GLN A 72 16.80 -19.78 -12.83
N HIS A 73 16.03 -20.69 -12.23
CA HIS A 73 16.30 -22.14 -12.11
C HIS A 73 15.44 -22.85 -11.02
N ASN A 74 14.79 -23.94 -11.45
CA ASN A 74 14.18 -25.06 -10.70
C ASN A 74 13.27 -24.78 -9.48
N LEU A 75 12.00 -24.48 -9.78
CA LEU A 75 10.90 -24.19 -8.86
C LEU A 75 10.32 -25.38 -8.04
N PRO A 76 10.35 -26.67 -8.46
CA PRO A 76 9.68 -27.75 -7.71
C PRO A 76 10.45 -28.22 -6.47
N ALA A 77 11.76 -28.52 -6.61
CA ALA A 77 12.56 -29.05 -5.50
C ALA A 77 12.82 -28.01 -4.38
N LEU A 78 12.70 -26.72 -4.70
CA LEU A 78 12.84 -25.59 -3.78
C LEU A 78 11.55 -25.35 -2.97
N LYS A 79 10.39 -25.60 -3.57
CA LYS A 79 9.08 -25.55 -2.89
C LYS A 79 9.00 -26.59 -1.77
N ASP A 80 9.51 -27.79 -2.03
CA ASP A 80 9.50 -28.88 -1.05
C ASP A 80 10.47 -28.61 0.11
N LEU A 81 11.63 -28.01 -0.16
CA LEU A 81 12.61 -27.66 0.89
C LEU A 81 12.13 -26.49 1.76
N ILE A 82 11.45 -25.49 1.16
CA ILE A 82 10.85 -24.35 1.87
C ILE A 82 9.62 -24.80 2.67
N CYS A 83 8.77 -25.68 2.12
CA CYS A 83 7.65 -26.25 2.89
C CYS A 83 8.15 -27.08 4.08
N MET A 84 9.25 -27.83 3.93
CA MET A 84 9.83 -28.64 5.01
C MET A 84 10.41 -27.77 6.13
N THR A 85 11.08 -26.65 5.81
CA THR A 85 11.58 -25.72 6.85
C THR A 85 10.48 -24.86 7.47
N LEU A 86 9.39 -24.58 6.75
CA LEU A 86 8.22 -23.87 7.29
C LEU A 86 7.37 -24.76 8.20
N PHE A 87 7.27 -26.07 7.92
CA PHE A 87 6.53 -27.02 8.75
C PHE A 87 7.21 -27.33 10.09
N GLU A 88 8.53 -27.13 10.20
CA GLU A 88 9.25 -27.29 11.48
C GLU A 88 9.16 -26.06 12.40
N ILE A 89 8.59 -24.93 11.93
CA ILE A 89 8.41 -23.70 12.72
C ILE A 89 6.99 -23.65 13.31
N ASP A 90 6.57 -24.73 13.96
CA ASP A 90 5.29 -24.81 14.68
C ASP A 90 5.36 -24.13 16.06
N GLY A 91 6.13 -23.04 16.19
CA GLY A 91 6.36 -22.42 17.51
C GLY A 91 7.20 -21.15 17.59
N VAL A 92 7.68 -20.56 16.49
CA VAL A 92 8.31 -19.23 16.54
C VAL A 92 7.24 -18.19 16.30
N SER A 93 6.92 -17.42 17.35
CA SER A 93 6.09 -16.23 17.21
C SER A 93 6.75 -15.28 16.20
N CYS A 94 6.01 -14.82 15.19
CA CYS A 94 6.53 -13.85 14.22
C CYS A 94 7.05 -12.55 14.88
N ASP A 95 6.55 -12.23 16.08
CA ASP A 95 7.04 -11.12 16.91
C ASP A 95 8.50 -11.31 17.41
N SER A 96 9.12 -12.49 17.22
CA SER A 96 10.50 -12.78 17.65
C SER A 96 11.53 -12.88 16.52
N LEU A 97 11.25 -12.34 15.32
CA LEU A 97 12.31 -12.17 14.32
C LEU A 97 13.41 -11.23 14.88
N PRO A 98 14.70 -11.57 14.75
CA PRO A 98 15.78 -10.77 15.30
C PRO A 98 15.94 -9.49 14.46
N LEU A 99 15.31 -8.43 14.95
CA LEU A 99 15.43 -7.09 14.41
C LEU A 99 16.73 -6.44 14.89
N GLY A 100 17.20 -5.45 14.12
CA GLY A 100 18.32 -4.61 14.54
C GLY A 100 18.03 -3.91 15.87
N PRO A 101 19.08 -3.55 16.66
CA PRO A 101 18.91 -2.89 17.95
C PRO A 101 18.10 -1.59 17.88
N LEU A 102 18.20 -0.81 16.79
CA LEU A 102 17.42 0.44 16.64
C LEU A 102 15.94 0.15 16.36
N ALA A 103 15.64 -0.80 15.46
CA ALA A 103 14.27 -1.26 15.23
C ALA A 103 13.64 -1.86 16.50
N SER A 104 14.40 -2.65 17.25
CA SER A 104 13.95 -3.25 18.50
C SER A 104 13.62 -2.17 19.53
N LYS A 105 14.49 -1.18 19.73
CA LYS A 105 14.21 -0.02 20.58
C LYS A 105 12.97 0.75 20.14
N LEU A 106 12.78 1.00 18.83
CA LEU A 106 11.59 1.68 18.32
C LEU A 106 10.30 0.95 18.73
N ILE A 107 10.32 -0.38 18.63
CA ILE A 107 9.21 -1.28 18.98
C ILE A 107 8.97 -1.26 20.49
N ASP A 108 10.02 -1.42 21.30
CA ASP A 108 9.95 -1.45 22.76
C ASP A 108 9.35 -0.15 23.33
N TYR A 109 9.68 1.00 22.74
CA TYR A 109 9.12 2.29 23.14
C TYR A 109 7.64 2.48 22.74
N ASN A 110 7.11 1.58 21.91
CA ASN A 110 5.79 1.64 21.29
C ASN A 110 5.51 3.02 20.67
N PHE A 111 6.55 3.58 20.04
CA PHE A 111 6.54 4.97 19.58
C PHE A 111 5.54 5.17 18.43
N LEU A 112 5.46 4.23 17.48
CA LEU A 112 4.53 4.30 16.36
C LEU A 112 3.07 4.32 16.80
N SER A 113 2.69 3.49 17.80
CA SER A 113 1.33 3.54 18.34
C SER A 113 1.04 4.89 19.00
N LYS A 114 2.00 5.46 19.75
CA LYS A 114 1.84 6.79 20.35
C LYS A 114 1.69 7.87 19.28
N LEU A 115 2.50 7.81 18.23
CA LEU A 115 2.47 8.75 17.11
C LEU A 115 1.14 8.72 16.36
N VAL A 116 0.63 7.52 16.02
CA VAL A 116 -0.68 7.38 15.37
C VAL A 116 -1.81 7.77 16.30
N SER A 117 -1.73 7.44 17.59
CA SER A 117 -2.73 7.90 18.56
C SER A 117 -2.74 9.42 18.67
N TRP A 118 -1.58 10.08 18.65
CA TRP A 118 -1.47 11.53 18.69
C TRP A 118 -2.18 12.20 17.51
N SER A 119 -2.06 11.65 16.30
CA SER A 119 -2.77 12.20 15.12
C SER A 119 -4.28 11.94 15.15
N ALA A 120 -4.73 10.93 15.90
CA ALA A 120 -6.14 10.63 16.10
C ALA A 120 -6.78 11.46 17.23
N THR A 121 -6.12 11.57 18.38
CA THR A 121 -6.64 12.25 19.58
C THR A 121 -6.23 13.72 19.61
N GLY A 122 -7.07 14.62 19.09
CA GLY A 122 -6.97 16.05 19.36
C GLY A 122 -7.57 16.96 18.29
N GLU A 123 -7.96 18.17 18.71
CA GLU A 123 -8.50 19.19 17.81
C GLU A 123 -7.36 19.84 17.01
N PHE A 124 -7.18 19.38 15.78
CA PHE A 124 -6.37 20.08 14.79
C PHE A 124 -7.19 21.23 14.22
N VAL A 125 -6.84 22.45 14.64
CA VAL A 125 -7.48 23.67 14.15
C VAL A 125 -6.41 24.53 13.48
N PRO A 126 -6.49 24.78 12.15
CA PRO A 126 -7.49 24.29 11.19
C PRO A 126 -7.30 22.81 10.76
N SER A 127 -8.34 22.22 10.15
CA SER A 127 -8.40 20.80 9.73
C SER A 127 -7.34 20.39 8.70
N ASN A 128 -6.83 21.34 7.93
CA ASN A 128 -5.71 21.14 7.00
C ASN A 128 -4.43 20.66 7.71
N ILE A 129 -4.24 20.97 9.00
CA ILE A 129 -3.10 20.48 9.77
C ILE A 129 -3.26 18.98 10.07
N LYS A 130 -4.49 18.50 10.32
CA LYS A 130 -4.76 17.05 10.48
C LYS A 130 -4.44 16.30 9.20
N TYR A 131 -4.91 16.83 8.07
CA TYR A 131 -4.58 16.30 6.75
C TYR A 131 -3.06 16.22 6.54
N PHE A 132 -2.34 17.30 6.82
CA PHE A 132 -0.88 17.35 6.68
C PHE A 132 -0.18 16.32 7.59
N ALA A 133 -0.66 16.13 8.82
CA ALA A 133 -0.12 15.11 9.71
C ALA A 133 -0.36 13.69 9.19
N LEU A 134 -1.58 13.36 8.75
CA LEU A 134 -1.91 12.05 8.19
C LEU A 134 -1.12 11.76 6.91
N GLN A 135 -0.98 12.76 6.04
CA GLN A 135 -0.18 12.66 4.81
C GLN A 135 1.27 12.30 5.13
N ASN A 136 1.91 13.02 6.05
CA ASN A 136 3.29 12.73 6.45
C ASN A 136 3.42 11.38 7.15
N LEU A 137 2.43 10.95 7.93
CA LEU A 137 2.44 9.61 8.52
C LEU A 137 2.41 8.54 7.44
N LEU A 138 1.53 8.64 6.44
CA LEU A 138 1.49 7.69 5.33
C LEU A 138 2.82 7.62 4.59
N LEU A 139 3.46 8.76 4.32
CA LEU A 139 4.77 8.82 3.67
C LEU A 139 5.87 8.15 4.52
N ASN A 140 5.90 8.43 5.82
CA ASN A 140 6.92 7.88 6.72
C ASN A 140 6.74 6.37 6.95
N PHE A 141 5.50 5.88 7.08
CA PHE A 141 5.23 4.44 7.15
C PHE A 141 5.59 3.75 5.84
N ASP A 142 5.21 4.31 4.69
CA ASP A 142 5.58 3.75 3.40
C ASP A 142 7.11 3.70 3.20
N PHE A 143 7.83 4.77 3.58
CA PHE A 143 9.29 4.79 3.58
C PHE A 143 9.88 3.68 4.47
N LEU A 144 9.36 3.55 5.70
CA LEU A 144 9.83 2.56 6.66
C LEU A 144 9.65 1.13 6.13
N ILE A 145 8.48 0.78 5.55
CA ILE A 145 8.21 -0.59 5.09
C ILE A 145 8.82 -0.89 3.72
N SER A 146 8.98 0.13 2.85
CA SER A 146 9.50 -0.07 1.49
C SER A 146 11.04 -0.08 1.43
N GLN A 147 11.70 0.67 2.32
CA GLN A 147 13.15 0.85 2.27
C GLN A 147 13.91 0.06 3.33
N ALA A 148 13.25 -0.39 4.41
CA ALA A 148 13.94 -1.13 5.45
C ALA A 148 14.56 -2.42 4.92
N LYS A 149 15.82 -2.66 5.29
CA LYS A 149 16.58 -3.87 4.93
C LYS A 149 16.19 -5.10 5.76
N GLN A 150 15.27 -4.93 6.69
CA GLN A 150 14.80 -5.92 7.64
C GLN A 150 13.28 -5.98 7.60
N SER A 151 12.70 -7.15 7.92
CA SER A 151 11.27 -7.42 7.75
C SER A 151 10.43 -6.85 8.90
N LEU A 152 10.35 -5.52 8.98
CA LEU A 152 9.68 -4.78 10.05
C LEU A 152 8.18 -5.11 10.19
N LEU A 153 7.51 -5.51 9.11
CA LEU A 153 6.08 -5.80 9.12
C LEU A 153 5.68 -7.04 9.94
N PHE A 154 6.63 -7.92 10.28
CA PHE A 154 6.36 -9.06 11.18
C PHE A 154 6.17 -8.66 12.65
N SER A 155 6.35 -7.39 12.99
CA SER A 155 6.07 -6.89 14.33
C SER A 155 4.65 -6.34 14.42
N THR A 156 3.88 -6.85 15.40
CA THR A 156 2.57 -6.30 15.75
C THR A 156 2.64 -4.81 16.07
N SER A 157 3.69 -4.36 16.77
CA SER A 157 3.95 -2.96 17.12
C SER A 157 4.17 -2.02 15.92
N ILE A 158 4.37 -2.56 14.71
CA ILE A 158 4.50 -1.78 13.47
C ILE A 158 3.22 -1.91 12.64
N LEU A 159 2.73 -3.14 12.43
CA LEU A 159 1.56 -3.38 11.60
C LEU A 159 0.27 -2.81 12.21
N GLN A 160 0.05 -2.97 13.52
CA GLN A 160 -1.17 -2.49 14.18
C GLN A 160 -1.32 -0.96 14.11
N PRO A 161 -0.30 -0.13 14.41
CA PRO A 161 -0.38 1.33 14.20
C PRO A 161 -0.62 1.71 12.74
N LEU A 162 -0.02 0.98 11.79
CA LEU A 162 -0.23 1.21 10.36
C LEU A 162 -1.70 0.97 9.96
N LEU A 163 -2.32 -0.12 10.44
CA LEU A 163 -3.74 -0.39 10.17
C LEU A 163 -4.65 0.68 10.76
N ARG A 164 -4.37 1.13 12.00
CA ARG A 164 -5.11 2.23 12.66
C ARG A 164 -4.95 3.56 11.93
N LEU A 165 -3.78 3.83 11.36
CA LEU A 165 -3.54 4.99 10.52
C LEU A 165 -4.44 4.93 9.27
N ILE A 166 -4.49 3.79 8.58
CA ILE A 166 -5.34 3.59 7.40
C ILE A 166 -6.82 3.84 7.76
N VAL A 167 -7.30 3.34 8.91
CA VAL A 167 -8.66 3.64 9.40
C VAL A 167 -8.87 5.14 9.59
N SER A 168 -7.89 5.85 10.15
CA SER A 168 -7.96 7.28 10.41
C SER A 168 -7.99 8.13 9.13
N CYS A 169 -7.43 7.62 8.03
CA CYS A 169 -7.43 8.31 6.74
C CYS A 169 -8.81 8.38 6.08
N ARG A 170 -9.81 7.61 6.53
CA ARG A 170 -11.16 7.61 5.96
C ARG A 170 -11.82 8.99 5.97
N GLU A 171 -11.51 9.82 6.98
CA GLU A 171 -12.01 11.19 7.11
C GLU A 171 -11.57 12.11 5.94
N PHE A 172 -10.43 11.83 5.31
CA PHE A 172 -9.83 12.64 4.23
C PHE A 172 -9.51 11.80 2.99
N SER A 173 -10.31 10.75 2.75
CA SER A 173 -10.03 9.73 1.72
C SER A 173 -9.84 10.30 0.32
N GLU A 174 -10.58 11.34 -0.07
CA GLU A 174 -10.42 12.00 -1.38
C GLU A 174 -9.03 12.63 -1.54
N HIS A 175 -8.58 13.37 -0.52
CA HIS A 175 -7.30 14.10 -0.55
C HIS A 175 -6.08 13.19 -0.31
N LEU A 176 -6.27 12.10 0.44
CA LEU A 176 -5.19 11.15 0.78
C LEU A 176 -5.12 9.95 -0.18
N SER A 177 -6.01 9.86 -1.17
CA SER A 177 -6.14 8.70 -2.08
C SER A 177 -4.82 8.31 -2.76
N GLU A 178 -4.01 9.27 -3.20
CA GLU A 178 -2.70 9.01 -3.81
C GLU A 178 -1.70 8.38 -2.83
N TYR A 179 -1.59 8.93 -1.62
CA TYR A 179 -0.68 8.41 -0.60
C TYR A 179 -1.14 7.07 -0.04
N LEU A 180 -2.45 6.92 0.17
CA LEU A 180 -3.05 5.69 0.67
C LEU A 180 -2.94 4.56 -0.35
N SER A 181 -3.29 4.80 -1.61
CA SER A 181 -3.16 3.79 -2.68
C SER A 181 -1.72 3.31 -2.85
N ARG A 182 -0.74 4.20 -2.75
CA ARG A 182 0.69 3.86 -2.81
C ARG A 182 1.10 2.96 -1.66
N LEU A 183 0.71 3.31 -0.44
CA LEU A 183 0.96 2.48 0.75
C LEU A 183 0.29 1.10 0.62
N LEU A 184 -0.97 1.05 0.19
CA LEU A 184 -1.71 -0.19 -0.01
C LEU A 184 -1.08 -1.06 -1.11
N TYR A 185 -0.57 -0.45 -2.18
CA TYR A 185 0.20 -1.15 -3.20
C TYR A 185 1.49 -1.75 -2.62
N THR A 186 2.29 -0.96 -1.89
CA THR A 186 3.51 -1.45 -1.21
C THR A 186 3.19 -2.63 -0.28
N LEU A 187 2.15 -2.51 0.55
CA LEU A 187 1.70 -3.61 1.41
C LEU A 187 1.28 -4.84 0.60
N SER A 188 0.49 -4.65 -0.46
CA SER A 188 0.05 -5.76 -1.31
C SER A 188 1.23 -6.49 -1.94
N VAL A 189 2.26 -5.77 -2.40
CA VAL A 189 3.51 -6.36 -2.90
C VAL A 189 4.20 -7.20 -1.83
N LEU A 190 4.33 -6.69 -0.60
CA LEU A 190 5.01 -7.39 0.50
C LEU A 190 4.22 -8.64 0.94
N LEU A 191 2.91 -8.52 1.11
CA LEU A 191 2.02 -9.62 1.51
C LEU A 191 1.94 -10.72 0.44
N CYS A 192 1.86 -10.35 -0.84
CA CYS A 192 1.77 -11.33 -1.93
C CYS A 192 3.08 -12.09 -2.16
N ARG A 193 4.20 -11.62 -1.59
CA ARG A 193 5.52 -12.25 -1.71
C ARG A 193 5.79 -13.27 -0.62
N ASP A 194 5.21 -13.09 0.56
CA ASP A 194 5.49 -13.91 1.74
C ASP A 194 4.19 -14.43 2.37
N PRO A 195 3.88 -15.74 2.24
CA PRO A 195 2.65 -16.31 2.77
C PRO A 195 2.58 -16.26 4.30
N ILE A 196 3.72 -16.30 5.01
CA ILE A 196 3.72 -16.20 6.48
C ILE A 196 3.30 -14.79 6.88
N LEU A 197 3.85 -13.78 6.20
CA LEU A 197 3.50 -12.39 6.45
C LEU A 197 2.03 -12.13 6.14
N LEU A 198 1.49 -12.76 5.10
CA LEU A 198 0.06 -12.70 4.78
C LEU A 198 -0.80 -13.22 5.93
N GLU A 199 -0.52 -14.44 6.43
CA GLU A 199 -1.28 -15.02 7.56
C GLU A 199 -1.16 -14.18 8.82
N PHE A 200 0.05 -13.74 9.15
CA PHE A 200 0.28 -12.83 10.27
C PHE A 200 -0.53 -11.53 10.11
N SER A 201 -0.55 -10.96 8.90
CA SER A 201 -1.34 -9.76 8.61
C SER A 201 -2.84 -10.00 8.72
N LYS A 202 -3.35 -11.18 8.35
CA LYS A 202 -4.77 -11.53 8.51
C LYS A 202 -5.16 -11.51 9.99
N GLN A 203 -4.35 -12.13 10.84
CA GLN A 203 -4.57 -12.16 12.28
C GLN A 203 -4.58 -10.75 12.89
N VAL A 204 -3.55 -9.94 12.62
CA VAL A 204 -3.47 -8.57 13.14
C VAL A 204 -4.60 -7.70 12.58
N SER A 205 -4.98 -7.88 11.31
CA SER A 205 -6.08 -7.14 10.70
C SER A 205 -7.43 -7.48 11.34
N HIS A 206 -7.69 -8.75 11.61
CA HIS A 206 -8.87 -9.19 12.34
C HIS A 206 -8.92 -8.59 13.75
N ASP A 207 -7.80 -8.56 14.47
CA ASP A 207 -7.76 -8.04 15.84
C ASP A 207 -8.00 -6.53 15.91
N VAL A 208 -7.52 -5.77 14.91
CA VAL A 208 -7.65 -4.31 14.88
C VAL A 208 -8.96 -3.84 14.26
N THR A 209 -9.41 -4.50 13.18
CA THR A 209 -10.48 -3.99 12.31
C THR A 209 -11.68 -4.92 12.17
N ARG A 210 -11.57 -6.16 12.70
CA ARG A 210 -12.55 -7.24 12.50
C ARG A 210 -12.71 -7.69 11.04
N ASP A 211 -11.72 -7.39 10.19
CA ASP A 211 -11.63 -7.82 8.80
C ASP A 211 -10.23 -8.39 8.54
N GLU A 212 -10.14 -9.69 8.28
CA GLU A 212 -8.87 -10.40 7.99
C GLU A 212 -8.20 -9.83 6.73
N TYR A 213 -8.99 -9.37 5.76
CA TYR A 213 -8.54 -8.85 4.48
C TYR A 213 -8.68 -7.33 4.40
N PHE A 214 -8.60 -6.66 5.55
CA PHE A 214 -8.78 -5.21 5.64
C PHE A 214 -7.95 -4.41 4.64
N ILE A 215 -6.66 -4.77 4.47
CA ILE A 215 -5.77 -4.09 3.53
C ILE A 215 -6.31 -4.21 2.10
N PHE A 216 -6.77 -5.40 1.69
CA PHE A 216 -7.33 -5.62 0.37
C PHE A 216 -8.68 -4.92 0.19
N SER A 217 -9.53 -4.92 1.24
CA SER A 217 -10.83 -4.24 1.20
C SER A 217 -10.69 -2.71 1.05
N GLN A 218 -9.58 -2.12 1.52
CA GLN A 218 -9.32 -0.69 1.33
C GLN A 218 -8.98 -0.30 -0.11
N LEU A 219 -8.65 -1.26 -1.00
CA LEU A 219 -8.40 -0.98 -2.41
C LEU A 219 -9.70 -0.69 -3.18
N VAL A 220 -10.81 -1.32 -2.78
CA VAL A 220 -12.11 -1.25 -3.46
C VAL A 220 -12.56 0.20 -3.78
N PRO A 221 -12.58 1.15 -2.83
CA PRO A 221 -12.99 2.53 -3.12
C PRO A 221 -12.01 3.29 -4.03
N LEU A 222 -10.81 2.77 -4.28
CA LEU A 222 -9.76 3.42 -5.07
C LEU A 222 -9.72 2.93 -6.53
N LEU A 223 -10.33 1.79 -6.85
CA LEU A 223 -10.20 1.10 -8.15
C LEU A 223 -10.62 1.94 -9.37
N HIS A 224 -11.60 2.82 -9.22
CA HIS A 224 -12.11 3.67 -10.30
C HIS A 224 -11.61 5.11 -10.24
N LEU A 225 -10.72 5.44 -9.31
CA LEU A 225 -10.11 6.76 -9.27
C LEU A 225 -9.19 6.95 -10.49
N HIS A 226 -8.99 8.20 -10.86
CA HIS A 226 -8.11 8.56 -11.98
C HIS A 226 -6.71 8.91 -11.50
N GLY A 227 -5.74 8.69 -12.38
CA GLY A 227 -4.34 8.99 -12.12
C GLY A 227 -3.66 7.94 -11.24
N PRO A 228 -2.59 8.32 -10.52
CA PRO A 228 -1.74 7.36 -9.82
C PRO A 228 -2.49 6.57 -8.74
N SER A 229 -3.54 7.15 -8.14
CA SER A 229 -4.29 6.46 -7.09
C SER A 229 -5.05 5.24 -7.59
N GLY A 230 -5.73 5.37 -8.73
CA GLY A 230 -6.41 4.26 -9.39
C GLY A 230 -5.42 3.24 -9.93
N THR A 231 -4.35 3.67 -10.60
CA THR A 231 -3.33 2.76 -11.14
C THR A 231 -2.70 1.90 -10.05
N ASN A 232 -2.26 2.51 -8.94
CA ASN A 232 -1.70 1.75 -7.80
C ASN A 232 -2.71 0.74 -7.24
N ALA A 233 -3.98 1.11 -7.13
CA ALA A 233 -5.01 0.21 -6.61
C ALA A 233 -5.32 -0.95 -7.57
N GLN A 234 -5.34 -0.68 -8.87
CA GLN A 234 -5.52 -1.68 -9.92
C GLN A 234 -4.33 -2.66 -9.95
N ASP A 235 -3.10 -2.15 -9.94
CA ASP A 235 -1.89 -2.97 -9.91
C ASP A 235 -1.82 -3.83 -8.64
N ALA A 236 -2.18 -3.26 -7.48
CA ALA A 236 -2.30 -4.00 -6.23
C ALA A 236 -3.33 -5.14 -6.34
N LEU A 237 -4.48 -4.88 -6.95
CA LEU A 237 -5.52 -5.90 -7.12
C LEU A 237 -5.05 -7.04 -8.04
N LEU A 238 -4.31 -6.74 -9.12
CA LEU A 238 -3.75 -7.76 -10.00
C LEU A 238 -2.78 -8.69 -9.27
N LEU A 239 -2.00 -8.16 -8.32
CA LEU A 239 -1.14 -8.97 -7.46
C LEU A 239 -1.96 -9.92 -6.56
N ILE A 240 -3.06 -9.43 -6.00
CA ILE A 240 -3.95 -10.22 -5.13
C ILE A 240 -4.69 -11.30 -5.94
N LEU A 241 -5.12 -10.98 -7.16
CA LEU A 241 -5.69 -11.97 -8.09
C LEU A 241 -4.67 -13.06 -8.42
N ALA A 242 -3.41 -12.68 -8.71
CA ALA A 242 -2.34 -13.65 -8.97
C ALA A 242 -2.01 -14.50 -7.73
N LEU A 243 -2.16 -13.94 -6.53
CA LEU A 243 -2.02 -14.67 -5.27
C LEU A 243 -3.13 -15.72 -5.09
N SER A 244 -4.34 -15.47 -5.62
CA SER A 244 -5.47 -16.39 -5.47
C SER A 244 -5.27 -17.75 -6.16
N ASP A 245 -4.40 -17.84 -7.17
CA ASP A 245 -4.02 -19.12 -7.81
C ASP A 245 -3.31 -20.07 -6.84
N ARG A 246 -2.62 -19.53 -5.82
CA ARG A 246 -1.81 -20.30 -4.86
C ARG A 246 -2.36 -20.28 -3.43
N ASP A 247 -3.34 -19.44 -3.13
CA ASP A 247 -3.98 -19.32 -1.82
C ASP A 247 -5.50 -19.44 -1.95
N ALA A 248 -6.03 -20.59 -1.52
CA ALA A 248 -7.45 -20.90 -1.63
C ALA A 248 -8.33 -20.01 -0.75
N GLU A 249 -7.82 -19.49 0.36
CA GLU A 249 -8.58 -18.58 1.22
C GLU A 249 -8.70 -17.20 0.58
N VAL A 250 -7.62 -16.71 -0.05
CA VAL A 250 -7.66 -15.47 -0.85
C VAL A 250 -8.64 -15.64 -2.03
N ALA A 251 -8.61 -16.77 -2.74
CA ALA A 251 -9.58 -17.05 -3.80
C ALA A 251 -11.03 -17.05 -3.29
N ASN A 252 -11.27 -17.69 -2.15
CA ASN A 252 -12.58 -17.70 -1.49
C ASN A 252 -13.02 -16.28 -1.05
N TYR A 253 -12.09 -15.49 -0.51
CA TYR A 253 -12.35 -14.10 -0.17
C TYR A 253 -12.79 -13.28 -1.37
N LEU A 254 -12.02 -13.34 -2.47
CA LEU A 254 -12.30 -12.59 -3.69
C LEU A 254 -13.65 -12.97 -4.31
N THR A 255 -13.99 -14.25 -4.31
CA THR A 255 -15.18 -14.78 -4.98
C THR A 255 -16.45 -14.71 -4.14
N LEU A 256 -16.38 -14.93 -2.82
CA LEU A 256 -17.56 -15.10 -1.97
C LEU A 256 -17.72 -14.05 -0.85
N ARG A 257 -16.64 -13.39 -0.41
CA ARG A 257 -16.68 -12.49 0.77
C ARG A 257 -16.49 -11.01 0.42
N SER A 258 -15.86 -10.71 -0.71
CA SER A 258 -15.53 -9.35 -1.12
C SER A 258 -16.49 -8.79 -2.17
N ASP A 259 -16.64 -7.46 -2.19
CA ASP A 259 -17.40 -6.75 -3.22
C ASP A 259 -16.54 -6.39 -4.46
N ILE A 260 -15.33 -6.94 -4.59
CA ILE A 260 -14.40 -6.59 -5.66
C ILE A 260 -15.01 -6.87 -7.04
N CYS A 261 -15.44 -8.10 -7.30
CA CYS A 261 -16.00 -8.48 -8.59
C CYS A 261 -17.27 -7.68 -8.96
N PRO A 262 -18.26 -7.51 -8.06
CA PRO A 262 -19.39 -6.59 -8.29
C PRO A 262 -18.96 -5.16 -8.59
N VAL A 263 -17.98 -4.62 -7.87
CA VAL A 263 -17.49 -3.24 -8.07
C VAL A 263 -16.84 -3.10 -9.44
N LEU A 264 -15.98 -4.03 -9.85
CA LEU A 264 -15.35 -4.03 -11.19
C LEU A 264 -16.39 -4.04 -12.30
N ALA A 265 -17.38 -4.95 -12.23
CA ALA A 265 -18.45 -5.04 -13.21
C ALA A 265 -19.29 -3.76 -13.27
N THR A 266 -19.61 -3.19 -12.11
CA THR A 266 -20.41 -1.95 -12.00
C THR A 266 -19.64 -0.74 -12.53
N GLY A 267 -18.34 -0.65 -12.24
CA GLY A 267 -17.47 0.41 -12.78
C GLY A 267 -17.39 0.38 -14.29
N LEU A 268 -17.15 -0.81 -14.87
CA LEU A 268 -17.12 -1.00 -16.31
C LEU A 268 -18.46 -0.62 -16.97
N SER A 269 -19.57 -1.07 -16.38
CA SER A 269 -20.93 -0.70 -16.82
C SER A 269 -21.20 0.80 -16.74
N GLY A 270 -20.73 1.47 -15.68
CA GLY A 270 -20.81 2.92 -15.50
C GLY A 270 -20.03 3.68 -16.57
N HIS A 271 -18.80 3.27 -16.87
CA HIS A 271 -18.00 3.87 -17.93
C HIS A 271 -18.58 3.62 -19.32
N TYR A 272 -19.11 2.42 -19.58
CA TYR A 272 -19.83 2.12 -20.81
C TYR A 272 -21.04 3.04 -21.01
N SER A 273 -21.82 3.27 -19.96
CA SER A 273 -22.99 4.14 -19.98
C SER A 273 -22.64 5.63 -20.20
N CYS A 274 -21.43 6.02 -19.81
CA CYS A 274 -20.88 7.36 -20.03
C CYS A 274 -20.34 7.59 -21.44
N LEU A 275 -20.27 6.54 -22.29
CA LEU A 275 -19.76 6.69 -23.65
C LEU A 275 -20.61 7.68 -24.48
N PRO A 276 -19.98 8.44 -25.39
CA PRO A 276 -20.70 9.33 -26.29
C PRO A 276 -21.72 8.56 -27.12
N LYS A 277 -22.97 9.02 -27.10
CA LYS A 277 -24.09 8.34 -27.78
C LYS A 277 -24.19 8.68 -29.27
N ARG A 278 -23.36 9.61 -29.75
CA ARG A 278 -23.38 10.12 -31.13
C ARG A 278 -21.95 10.26 -31.65
N ILE A 279 -21.75 9.86 -32.90
CA ILE A 279 -20.53 10.12 -33.67
C ILE A 279 -20.88 11.23 -34.66
N VAL A 280 -20.10 12.30 -34.70
CA VAL A 280 -20.35 13.48 -35.54
C VAL A 280 -19.14 13.68 -36.46
N SER A 281 -19.39 13.70 -37.76
CA SER A 281 -18.40 14.13 -38.77
C SER A 281 -18.32 15.66 -38.73
N ASP A 282 -17.12 16.23 -38.61
CA ASP A 282 -16.93 17.69 -38.67
C ASP A 282 -17.39 18.22 -40.04
N ALA A 283 -18.62 18.72 -40.13
CA ALA A 283 -19.08 19.48 -41.29
C ALA A 283 -20.07 20.61 -41.00
N SER A 284 -20.90 20.59 -39.95
CA SER A 284 -21.97 21.62 -39.90
C SER A 284 -22.67 21.98 -38.59
N ASP A 285 -22.24 21.55 -37.39
CA ASP A 285 -22.95 21.99 -36.17
C ASP A 285 -22.01 22.51 -35.08
N GLY A 286 -22.17 23.80 -34.78
CA GLY A 286 -21.41 24.58 -33.79
C GLY A 286 -21.69 24.21 -32.33
N GLU A 287 -22.28 23.06 -32.03
CA GLU A 287 -22.50 22.62 -30.65
C GLU A 287 -21.25 21.95 -30.07
N ARG A 288 -20.61 22.64 -29.13
CA ARG A 288 -19.60 22.10 -28.22
C ARG A 288 -20.25 21.19 -27.17
N SER A 289 -20.95 20.15 -27.59
CA SER A 289 -21.49 19.16 -26.65
C SER A 289 -20.44 18.09 -26.39
N SER A 290 -19.96 17.98 -25.15
CA SER A 290 -19.01 16.97 -24.64
C SER A 290 -19.51 15.52 -24.76
N LYS A 291 -20.62 15.28 -25.47
CA LYS A 291 -21.38 14.04 -25.57
C LYS A 291 -21.30 13.38 -26.94
N ALA A 292 -20.47 13.91 -27.85
CA ALA A 292 -20.28 13.40 -29.20
C ALA A 292 -18.81 13.11 -29.52
N LEU A 293 -18.54 11.96 -30.15
CA LEU A 293 -17.24 11.62 -30.72
C LEU A 293 -17.08 12.32 -32.07
N ARG A 294 -16.06 13.17 -32.23
CA ARG A 294 -15.80 13.87 -33.49
C ARG A 294 -14.85 13.07 -34.38
N MET A 295 -15.21 12.95 -35.66
CA MET A 295 -14.39 12.31 -36.68
C MET A 295 -14.07 13.30 -37.79
N HIS A 296 -12.81 13.35 -38.22
CA HIS A 296 -12.31 14.35 -39.16
C HIS A 296 -12.30 13.85 -40.62
N SER A 297 -12.74 12.62 -40.91
CA SER A 297 -12.72 12.05 -42.27
C SER A 297 -14.10 11.57 -42.75
N ALA A 298 -14.31 11.67 -44.07
CA ALA A 298 -15.50 11.16 -44.74
C ALA A 298 -15.57 9.61 -44.77
N ASP A 299 -14.44 8.94 -44.55
CA ASP A 299 -14.29 7.47 -44.58
C ASP A 299 -14.17 6.88 -43.17
N TRP A 300 -15.14 7.17 -42.30
CA TRP A 300 -15.13 6.67 -40.92
C TRP A 300 -15.55 5.19 -40.84
N HIS A 301 -14.59 4.27 -41.04
CA HIS A 301 -14.81 2.82 -40.81
C HIS A 301 -14.04 2.32 -39.58
N ARG A 302 -13.22 3.17 -38.97
CA ARG A 302 -12.41 2.88 -37.79
C ARG A 302 -12.14 4.16 -37.00
N ILE A 303 -12.16 4.05 -35.68
CA ILE A 303 -11.69 5.12 -34.78
C ILE A 303 -10.18 4.93 -34.56
N SER A 304 -9.38 5.90 -34.97
CA SER A 304 -7.93 5.90 -34.76
C SER A 304 -7.56 6.31 -33.33
N ARG A 305 -6.34 5.96 -32.89
CA ARG A 305 -5.84 6.31 -31.55
C ARG A 305 -5.78 7.81 -31.30
N SER A 306 -5.47 8.60 -32.34
CA SER A 306 -5.46 10.06 -32.31
C SER A 306 -6.85 10.69 -32.16
N GLU A 307 -7.91 9.96 -32.50
CA GLU A 307 -9.29 10.45 -32.42
C GLU A 307 -9.92 10.12 -31.07
N TRP A 308 -9.79 8.88 -30.60
CA TRP A 308 -10.37 8.53 -29.30
C TRP A 308 -9.56 9.07 -28.11
N SER A 309 -8.26 9.35 -28.26
CA SER A 309 -7.47 9.97 -27.19
C SER A 309 -7.96 11.36 -26.80
N LYS A 310 -8.72 12.04 -27.68
CA LYS A 310 -9.35 13.33 -27.42
C LYS A 310 -10.70 13.19 -26.70
N CYS A 311 -11.22 11.98 -26.56
CA CYS A 311 -12.51 11.68 -25.96
C CYS A 311 -12.32 11.01 -24.59
N GLU A 312 -12.31 11.84 -23.55
CA GLU A 312 -12.06 11.41 -22.18
C GLU A 312 -12.98 10.23 -21.72
N PRO A 313 -14.30 10.21 -21.96
CA PRO A 313 -15.12 9.06 -21.57
C PRO A 313 -14.74 7.75 -22.26
N LEU A 314 -14.29 7.81 -23.52
CA LEU A 314 -13.86 6.63 -24.28
C LEU A 314 -12.49 6.14 -23.81
N VAL A 315 -11.55 7.05 -23.51
CA VAL A 315 -10.26 6.72 -22.88
C VAL A 315 -10.49 5.96 -21.58
N ARG A 316 -11.38 6.47 -20.71
CA ARG A 316 -11.70 5.84 -19.42
C ARG A 316 -12.29 4.45 -19.58
N PHE A 317 -13.27 4.30 -20.45
CA PHE A 317 -13.87 3.00 -20.71
C PHE A 317 -12.83 1.98 -21.21
N LEU A 318 -11.95 2.37 -22.15
CA LEU A 318 -10.90 1.49 -22.66
C LEU A 318 -9.90 1.10 -21.57
N GLN A 319 -9.47 2.05 -20.73
CA GLN A 319 -8.57 1.78 -19.61
C GLN A 319 -9.20 0.79 -18.61
N THR A 320 -10.45 1.02 -18.19
CA THR A 320 -11.15 0.09 -17.29
C THR A 320 -11.36 -1.28 -17.93
N LEU A 321 -11.70 -1.32 -19.23
CA LEU A 321 -11.87 -2.58 -19.96
C LEU A 321 -10.57 -3.37 -20.06
N ASP A 322 -9.45 -2.71 -20.37
CA ASP A 322 -8.13 -3.33 -20.43
C ASP A 322 -7.73 -3.91 -19.06
N PHE A 323 -7.98 -3.17 -17.99
CA PHE A 323 -7.79 -3.64 -16.62
C PHE A 323 -8.67 -4.85 -16.28
N CYS A 324 -9.99 -4.79 -16.54
CA CYS A 324 -10.89 -5.92 -16.30
C CYS A 324 -10.49 -7.15 -17.13
N ASN A 325 -10.04 -6.96 -18.38
CA ASN A 325 -9.53 -8.05 -19.21
C ASN A 325 -8.28 -8.69 -18.61
N LEU A 326 -7.39 -7.89 -18.02
CA LEU A 326 -6.21 -8.40 -17.33
C LEU A 326 -6.62 -9.17 -16.06
N ALA A 327 -7.54 -8.63 -15.27
CA ALA A 327 -8.05 -9.25 -14.06
C ALA A 327 -8.71 -10.63 -14.29
N ILE A 328 -9.33 -10.85 -15.46
CA ILE A 328 -9.92 -12.15 -15.84
C ILE A 328 -8.86 -13.15 -16.34
N ARG A 329 -7.73 -12.67 -16.86
CA ARG A 329 -6.68 -13.52 -17.44
C ARG A 329 -5.69 -14.06 -16.41
N VAL A 330 -5.48 -13.29 -15.34
CA VAL A 330 -4.73 -13.73 -14.16
C VAL A 330 -5.52 -14.83 -13.48
#